data_AF-A0A6J4QGW8-F1
#
_entry.id   AF-A0A6J4QGW8-F1
#
_cell.length_a   1.000
_cell.length_b   1.000
_cell.length_c   1.000
_cell.angle_alpha   90.00
_cell.angle_beta   90.00
_cell.angle_gamma   90.00
#
_symmetry.space_group_name_H-M   'P 1'
#
loop_
_entity.id
_entity.type
_entity.pdbx_description
1 polymer ?
#
loop_
_entity_poly.entity_id
_entity_poly.type
_entity_poly.pdbx_seq_one_letter_code
_entity_poly.pdbx_strand_id
1 'polypeptide(L)' 'MVSWLHEAAMWLIYALAAGMMLTTITVAILAGLVLRLAAEFLRELGDDRREGEPWQAEDSSTIEFN' A
#
# COMPACT_ATOMS: atom_id res chain seq x y z
N MET A 1 -15.52 -18.64 -44.88
CA MET A 1 -14.36 -17.74 -44.70
C MET A 1 -14.61 -16.68 -43.63
N VAL A 2 -15.73 -15.96 -43.65
CA VAL A 2 -16.06 -14.92 -42.64
C VAL A 2 -16.24 -15.46 -41.21
N SER A 3 -16.73 -16.69 -41.05
CA SER A 3 -16.96 -17.31 -39.73
C SER A 3 -15.69 -17.52 -38.91
N TRP A 4 -14.61 -17.98 -39.55
CA TRP A 4 -13.34 -18.26 -38.87
C TRP A 4 -12.66 -16.98 -38.36
N LEU A 5 -12.73 -15.91 -39.15
CA LEU A 5 -12.17 -14.61 -38.76
C LEU A 5 -12.94 -14.02 -37.57
N HIS A 6 -14.27 -14.15 -37.57
CA HIS A 6 -15.13 -13.72 -36.48
C HIS A 6 -14.89 -14.53 -35.20
N GLU A 7 -14.70 -15.84 -35.32
CA GLU A 7 -14.41 -16.72 -34.19
C GLU A 7 -13.06 -16.41 -33.55
N ALA A 8 -12.00 -16.23 -34.37
CA ALA A 8 -10.70 -15.80 -33.90
C ALA A 8 -10.75 -14.44 -33.18
N ALA A 9 -11.55 -13.50 -33.70
CA ALA A 9 -11.76 -12.20 -33.07
C ALA A 9 -12.44 -12.31 -31.69
N MET A 10 -13.45 -13.18 -31.56
CA MET A 10 -14.08 -13.43 -30.25
C MET A 10 -13.09 -14.02 -29.24
N TRP A 11 -12.30 -15.02 -29.65
CA TRP A 11 -11.27 -15.60 -28.78
C TRP A 11 -10.22 -14.56 -28.35
N LEU A 12 -9.83 -13.65 -29.25
CA LEU A 12 -8.92 -12.55 -28.93
C LEU A 12 -9.53 -11.60 -27.88
N ILE A 13 -10.81 -11.26 -28.01
CA ILE A 13 -11.50 -10.40 -27.04
C ILE A 13 -11.55 -11.08 -25.66
N TYR A 14 -11.88 -12.37 -25.60
CA TYR A 14 -11.86 -13.12 -24.34
C TYR A 14 -10.46 -13.18 -23.71
N ALA A 15 -9.43 -13.41 -24.52
CA ALA A 15 -8.05 -13.42 -24.05
C ALA A 15 -7.62 -12.05 -23.51
N LEU A 16 -7.98 -10.96 -24.20
CA LEU A 16 -7.71 -9.60 -23.74
C LEU A 16 -8.45 -9.29 -22.44
N ALA A 17 -9.73 -9.65 -22.33
CA ALA A 17 -10.52 -9.43 -21.12
C ALA A 17 -9.95 -10.20 -19.92
N ALA A 18 -9.60 -11.49 -20.12
CA ALA A 18 -8.96 -12.30 -19.09
C ALA A 18 -7.59 -11.73 -18.70
N GLY A 19 -6.81 -11.28 -19.69
CA GLY A 19 -5.53 -10.61 -19.46
C GLY A 19 -5.68 -9.33 -18.63
N MET A 20 -6.65 -8.47 -18.98
CA MET A 20 -6.93 -7.25 -18.20
C MET A 20 -7.32 -7.58 -16.76
N MET A 21 -8.22 -8.54 -16.54
CA MET A 21 -8.59 -8.96 -15.18
C MET A 21 -7.36 -9.42 -14.37
N LEU A 22 -6.50 -10.25 -14.96
CA LEU A 22 -5.29 -10.73 -14.29
C LEU A 22 -4.32 -9.59 -13.97
N THR A 23 -4.13 -8.66 -14.91
CA THR A 23 -3.26 -7.50 -14.69
C THR A 23 -3.80 -6.59 -13.58
N THR A 24 -5.10 -6.32 -13.55
CA THR A 24 -5.72 -5.52 -12.49
C THR A 24 -5.56 -6.17 -11.11
N ILE A 25 -5.78 -7.47 -11.00
CA ILE A 25 -5.58 -8.21 -9.75
C ILE A 25 -4.12 -8.12 -9.30
N THR A 26 -3.20 -8.36 -10.22
CA THR A 26 -1.76 -8.30 -9.94
C THR A 26 -1.33 -6.91 -9.47
N VAL A 27 -1.79 -5.87 -10.17
CA VAL A 27 -1.52 -4.47 -9.81
C VAL A 27 -2.12 -4.11 -8.45
N ALA A 28 -3.34 -4.58 -8.13
CA ALA A 28 -3.96 -4.33 -6.83
C ALA A 28 -3.16 -4.97 -5.68
N ILE A 29 -2.68 -6.22 -5.88
CA ILE A 29 -1.83 -6.90 -4.90
C ILE A 29 -0.51 -6.16 -4.73
N LEU A 30 0.16 -5.81 -5.84
CA LEU A 30 1.43 -5.07 -5.80
C LEU A 30 1.26 -3.70 -5.14
N ALA A 31 0.19 -2.98 -5.44
CA ALA A 31 -0.12 -1.70 -4.81
C ALA A 31 -0.31 -1.85 -3.30
N GLY A 32 -1.01 -2.90 -2.85
CA GLY A 32 -1.15 -3.22 -1.42
C GLY A 32 0.19 -3.53 -0.74
N LEU A 33 1.06 -4.29 -1.41
CA LEU A 33 2.41 -4.59 -0.91
C LEU A 33 3.29 -3.34 -0.84
N VAL A 34 3.27 -2.50 -1.87
CA VAL A 34 4.01 -1.24 -1.92
C VAL A 34 3.51 -0.30 -0.83
N LEU A 35 2.20 -0.21 -0.62
CA LEU A 35 1.62 0.61 0.45
C LEU A 35 2.07 0.12 1.83
N ARG A 36 2.12 -1.19 2.05
CA ARG A 36 2.62 -1.76 3.29
C ARG A 36 4.09 -1.43 3.51
N LEU A 37 4.91 -1.56 2.48
CA LEU A 37 6.32 -1.20 2.53
C LEU A 37 6.49 0.30 2.83
N ALA A 38 5.75 1.16 2.13
CA ALA A 38 5.76 2.60 2.38
C ALA A 38 5.32 2.97 3.79
N ALA A 39 4.32 2.27 4.35
CA ALA A 39 3.86 2.47 5.71
C ALA A 39 4.93 2.03 6.75
N GLU A 40 5.64 0.94 6.49
CA GLU A 40 6.76 0.49 7.33
C GLU A 40 7.91 1.52 7.31
N PHE A 41 8.29 2.03 6.13
CA PHE A 41 9.28 3.11 6.02
C PHE A 41 8.83 4.39 6.73
N LEU A 42 7.59 4.85 6.54
CA LEU A 42 7.06 6.03 7.21
C LEU A 42 7.01 5.86 8.73
N ARG A 43 6.71 4.64 9.21
CA ARG A 43 6.76 4.31 10.63
C ARG A 43 8.18 4.40 11.15
N GLU A 44 9.16 3.85 10.45
CA GLU A 44 10.57 3.88 10.85
C GLU A 44 11.11 5.32 10.89
N LEU A 45 10.82 6.13 9.87
CA LEU A 45 11.15 7.56 9.86
C LEU A 45 10.42 8.37 10.96
N GLY A 46 9.23 7.91 11.38
CA GLY A 46 8.44 8.55 12.44
C GLY A 46 8.85 8.14 13.85
N ASP A 47 9.37 6.93 14.03
CA ASP A 47 9.86 6.40 15.31
C ASP A 47 11.17 7.09 15.73
N ASP A 48 12.07 7.33 14.77
CA ASP A 48 13.31 8.10 14.99
C ASP A 48 13.05 9.53 15.52
N ARG A 49 11.88 10.11 15.22
CA ARG A 49 11.49 11.44 15.73
C ARG A 49 10.96 11.40 17.16
N ARG A 50 10.55 10.24 17.66
CA ARG A 50 9.98 10.08 19.01
C ARG A 50 11.02 9.78 20.08
N GLU A 51 12.18 9.26 19.71
CA GLU A 51 13.30 9.04 20.65
C GLU A 51 14.10 10.32 20.95
N GLY A 52 13.89 11.40 20.20
CA GLY A 52 14.59 12.69 20.35
C GLY A 52 13.89 13.74 21.23
N GLU A 53 12.65 13.53 21.66
CA GLU A 53 11.97 14.46 22.58
C GLU A 53 11.81 13.80 23.95
N PRO A 54 12.69 14.09 24.93
CA PRO A 54 12.34 13.88 26.31
C PRO A 54 11.20 14.85 26.61
N TRP A 55 9.96 14.37 26.52
CA TRP A 55 8.81 14.99 27.17
C TRP A 55 8.92 14.89 28.71
N GLN A 56 10.11 15.09 29.25
CA GLN A 56 10.35 15.58 30.61
C GLN A 56 10.04 17.08 30.63
N ALA A 57 8.77 17.40 30.43
CA ALA A 57 8.14 18.44 31.23
C ALA A 57 7.26 17.70 32.24
N GLU A 58 7.86 16.78 33.00
CA GLU A 58 7.40 16.47 34.34
C GLU A 58 7.46 17.80 35.09
N ASP A 59 6.32 18.48 35.05
CA ASP A 59 5.73 19.25 36.12
C ASP A 59 6.45 19.04 37.45
N SER A 60 7.60 19.69 37.61
CA SER A 60 8.30 19.86 38.88
C SER A 60 7.56 20.93 39.69
N SER A 61 6.26 20.76 39.87
CA SER A 61 5.54 21.35 40.98
C SER A 61 5.63 20.40 42.17
N THR A 62 6.86 20.18 42.66
CA THR A 62 7.08 19.70 44.03
C THR A 62 6.73 20.83 44.98
N ILE A 63 5.42 21.07 45.11
CA ILE A 63 4.81 21.62 46.30
C ILE A 63 4.36 20.42 47.12
N GLU A 64 5.29 19.84 47.89
CA GLU A 64 4.93 19.05 49.06
C GLU A 64 5.84 19.45 50.23
N PHE A 65 5.29 20.36 51.03
CA PHE A 65 5.32 20.42 52.49
C PHE A 65 6.40 19.61 53.23
N ASN A 66 7.38 20.31 53.80
CA ASN A 66 7.72 20.25 55.23
C ASN A 66 8.61 21.44 55.62
#